data_AF-A0A6B3VSW6-F1
#
_entry.id   AF-A0A6B3VSW6-F1
#
_cell.length_a   1.000
_cell.length_b   1.000
_cell.length_c   1.000
_cell.angle_alpha   90.00
_cell.angle_beta   90.00
_cell.angle_gamma   90.00
#
_symmetry.space_group_name_H-M   'P 1'
#
loop_
_entity.id
_entity.type
_entity.pdbx_description
1 polymer ?
#
loop_
_entity_poly.entity_id
_entity_poly.type
_entity_poly.pdbx_seq_one_letter_code
_entity_poly.pdbx_strand_id
1 'polypeptide(L)'
;MTSQNDDIVERAKEFFRKEIVPSHISNTEKLTRLSEFKLNPFLDKYKASFLTGNDDPKSIAKALVYPRVLGTSINTTFGNKLQKFCSEVLEGFASTTSGIDIEFIDKVDGRRKYCQIKAGPNTINKDDVETIKGHFASVKNLARTNNLNIGFNDLIVGVFYGTPEDLSGHYKKINQEHPVIIGAEFWYRLTGEKDFYRKLTDAIGDVASEYDGSELIEKVINSLAKDIEETIELKKLGTEKKMAAEEKEKYKI
;
A
#
# COMPACT_ATOMS: atom_id res chain seq x y z
N MET A 1 -6.49 -19.92 27.97
CA MET A 1 -6.59 -20.14 26.51
C MET A 1 -6.85 -18.78 25.90
N THR A 2 -5.92 -18.26 25.10
CA THR A 2 -6.14 -17.04 24.31
C THR A 2 -7.27 -17.30 23.31
N SER A 3 -8.13 -16.31 23.07
CA SER A 3 -9.19 -16.48 22.08
C SER A 3 -8.62 -16.47 20.66
N GLN A 4 -9.29 -17.11 19.69
CA GLN A 4 -8.87 -17.06 18.27
C GLN A 4 -8.67 -15.62 17.77
N ASN A 5 -9.44 -14.67 18.30
CA ASN A 5 -9.33 -13.25 17.98
C ASN A 5 -8.01 -12.66 18.50
N ASP A 6 -7.62 -12.98 19.74
CA ASP A 6 -6.34 -12.52 20.31
C ASP A 6 -5.15 -13.08 19.51
N ASP A 7 -5.24 -14.33 19.05
CA ASP A 7 -4.21 -14.94 18.20
C ASP A 7 -4.08 -14.24 16.83
N ILE A 8 -5.16 -13.72 16.27
CA ILE A 8 -5.10 -12.89 15.04
C ILE A 8 -4.37 -11.58 15.34
N VAL A 9 -4.66 -10.93 16.47
CA VAL A 9 -4.02 -9.67 16.86
C VAL A 9 -2.52 -9.88 17.08
N GLU A 10 -2.10 -10.91 17.81
CA GLU A 10 -0.68 -11.18 18.04
C GLU A 10 0.07 -11.56 16.75
N ARG A 11 -0.56 -12.33 15.85
CA ARG A 11 0.03 -12.61 14.53
C ARG A 11 0.14 -11.35 13.67
N ALA A 12 -0.83 -10.44 13.74
CA ALA A 12 -0.75 -9.16 13.04
C ALA A 12 0.45 -8.32 13.54
N LYS A 13 0.65 -8.23 14.86
CA LYS A 13 1.81 -7.56 15.44
C LYS A 13 3.11 -8.15 14.92
N GLU A 14 3.22 -9.47 14.96
CA GLU A 14 4.42 -10.19 14.53
C GLU A 14 4.68 -10.04 13.02
N PHE A 15 3.62 -10.06 12.22
CA PHE A 15 3.70 -9.78 10.79
C PHE A 15 4.26 -8.37 10.53
N PHE A 16 3.81 -7.35 11.26
CA PHE A 16 4.37 -6.01 11.09
C PHE A 16 5.86 -5.95 11.42
N ARG A 17 6.29 -6.59 12.52
CA ARG A 17 7.72 -6.64 12.91
C ARG A 17 8.59 -7.37 11.90
N LYS A 18 8.14 -8.50 11.37
CA LYS A 18 8.93 -9.35 10.47
C LYS A 18 8.86 -8.93 9.01
N GLU A 19 7.71 -8.41 8.59
CA GLU A 19 7.43 -8.22 7.18
C GLU A 19 7.39 -6.75 6.79
N ILE A 20 6.57 -5.95 7.46
CA ILE A 20 6.31 -4.57 7.04
C ILE A 20 7.51 -3.68 7.37
N VAL A 21 7.97 -3.70 8.62
CA VAL A 21 9.03 -2.80 9.08
C VAL A 21 10.36 -3.03 8.34
N PRO A 22 10.88 -4.26 8.20
CA PRO A 22 12.15 -4.46 7.49
C PRO A 22 12.07 -4.07 6.01
N SER A 23 10.91 -4.28 5.38
CA SER A 23 10.70 -3.87 3.98
C SER A 23 10.65 -2.35 3.84
N HIS A 24 10.00 -1.66 4.79
CA HIS A 24 9.93 -0.20 4.80
C HIS A 24 11.30 0.43 5.01
N ILE A 25 12.10 -0.12 5.94
CA ILE A 25 13.50 0.27 6.16
C ILE A 25 14.31 0.07 4.88
N SER A 26 14.30 -1.15 4.31
CA SER A 26 15.07 -1.45 3.09
C SER A 26 14.68 -0.58 1.90
N ASN A 27 13.39 -0.26 1.75
CA ASN A 27 12.93 0.62 0.68
C ASN A 27 13.31 2.08 0.92
N THR A 28 13.42 2.51 2.18
CA THR A 28 13.87 3.85 2.56
C THR A 28 15.37 4.03 2.27
N GLU A 29 16.19 3.03 2.61
CA GLU A 29 17.65 3.05 2.36
C GLU A 29 18.03 3.22 0.89
N LYS A 30 17.16 2.81 -0.04
CA LYS A 30 17.39 2.93 -1.48
C LYS A 30 17.27 4.36 -1.99
N LEU A 31 16.57 5.25 -1.27
CA LEU A 31 16.18 6.59 -1.74
C LEU A 31 17.30 7.64 -1.73
N THR A 32 18.54 7.20 -1.91
CA THR A 32 19.75 8.02 -1.79
C THR A 32 20.20 8.66 -3.10
N ARG A 33 19.53 8.34 -4.23
CA ARG A 33 19.84 8.88 -5.56
C ARG A 33 18.61 9.46 -6.24
N LEU A 34 18.80 10.53 -7.02
CA LEU A 34 17.75 11.16 -7.82
C LEU A 34 17.09 10.20 -8.81
N SER A 35 17.84 9.19 -9.31
CA SER A 35 17.33 8.18 -10.25
C SER A 35 16.19 7.34 -9.68
N GLU A 36 16.04 7.26 -8.36
CA GLU A 36 14.98 6.51 -7.69
C GLU A 36 13.64 7.26 -7.67
N PHE A 37 13.64 8.52 -8.13
CA PHE A 37 12.49 9.41 -8.14
C PHE A 37 12.05 9.75 -9.56
N LYS A 38 10.73 9.86 -9.75
CA LYS A 38 10.14 10.43 -10.96
C LYS A 38 10.03 11.93 -10.78
N LEU A 39 11.07 12.65 -11.21
CA LEU A 39 11.16 14.09 -11.06
C LEU A 39 10.12 14.82 -11.92
N ASN A 40 9.56 15.88 -11.38
CA ASN A 40 8.75 16.85 -12.09
C ASN A 40 9.41 18.23 -11.99
N PRO A 41 10.17 18.66 -13.02
CA PRO A 41 10.97 19.89 -12.95
C PRO A 41 10.13 21.16 -12.74
N PHE A 42 8.82 21.12 -13.03
CA PHE A 42 7.92 22.24 -12.78
C PHE A 42 7.51 22.36 -11.32
N LEU A 43 7.51 21.24 -10.57
CA LEU A 43 6.94 21.19 -9.23
C LEU A 43 7.98 20.94 -8.14
N ASP A 44 9.12 20.32 -8.43
CA ASP A 44 10.01 19.86 -7.36
C ASP A 44 10.64 21.01 -6.57
N LYS A 45 11.07 22.08 -7.23
CA LYS A 45 11.51 23.32 -6.56
C LYS A 45 10.39 23.99 -5.78
N TYR A 46 9.19 24.04 -6.36
CA TYR A 46 8.03 24.61 -5.69
C TYR A 46 7.68 23.84 -4.42
N LYS A 47 7.67 22.51 -4.46
CA LYS A 47 7.42 21.65 -3.29
C LYS A 47 8.48 21.86 -2.21
N ALA A 48 9.75 22.00 -2.59
CA ALA A 48 10.84 22.28 -1.65
C ALA A 48 10.64 23.63 -0.95
N SER A 49 10.40 24.69 -1.72
CA SER A 49 10.16 26.04 -1.17
C SER A 49 8.89 26.10 -0.33
N PHE A 50 7.84 25.38 -0.71
CA PHE A 50 6.61 25.29 0.07
C PHE A 50 6.82 24.57 1.41
N LEU A 51 7.63 23.50 1.42
CA LEU A 51 7.90 22.70 2.62
C LEU A 51 8.86 23.39 3.61
N THR A 52 9.87 24.10 3.09
CA THR A 52 11.03 24.53 3.90
C THR A 52 11.35 26.02 3.80
N GLY A 53 10.72 26.75 2.88
CA GLY A 53 11.01 28.15 2.59
C GLY A 53 12.12 28.38 1.55
N ASN A 54 12.79 27.33 1.06
CA ASN A 54 13.82 27.44 0.01
C ASN A 54 13.88 26.19 -0.90
N ASP A 55 14.68 26.23 -1.96
CA ASP A 55 14.90 25.12 -2.90
C ASP A 55 16.34 24.60 -2.92
N ASP A 56 17.06 24.70 -1.80
CA ASP A 56 18.39 24.12 -1.67
C ASP A 56 18.36 22.58 -1.85
N PRO A 57 19.51 21.92 -2.13
CA PRO A 57 19.54 20.47 -2.37
C PRO A 57 18.92 19.64 -1.24
N LYS A 58 19.07 20.07 0.02
CA LYS A 58 18.50 19.37 1.18
C LYS A 58 16.99 19.57 1.26
N SER A 59 16.49 20.74 0.92
CA SER A 59 15.06 21.04 0.84
C SER A 59 14.37 20.27 -0.28
N ILE A 60 15.01 20.14 -1.45
CA ILE A 60 14.53 19.27 -2.54
C ILE A 60 14.53 17.81 -2.08
N ALA A 61 15.60 17.34 -1.43
CA ALA A 61 15.67 15.98 -0.89
C ALA A 61 14.53 15.69 0.10
N LYS A 62 14.25 16.60 1.04
CA LYS A 62 13.12 16.49 1.98
C LYS A 62 11.78 16.38 1.25
N ALA A 63 11.54 17.24 0.26
CA ALA A 63 10.31 17.26 -0.51
C ALA A 63 10.09 15.98 -1.36
N LEU A 64 11.16 15.26 -1.70
CA LEU A 64 11.10 13.98 -2.39
C LEU A 64 10.95 12.79 -1.43
N VAL A 65 11.75 12.77 -0.36
CA VAL A 65 11.84 11.62 0.57
C VAL A 65 10.58 11.48 1.42
N TYR A 66 10.08 12.55 2.05
CA TYR A 66 8.94 12.42 2.97
C TYR A 66 7.68 11.85 2.29
N PRO A 67 7.22 12.36 1.13
CA PRO A 67 6.04 11.81 0.48
C PRO A 67 6.24 10.37 -0.01
N ARG A 68 7.49 10.00 -0.36
CA ARG A 68 7.81 8.64 -0.77
C ARG A 68 7.76 7.67 0.41
N VAL A 69 8.45 7.99 1.50
CA VAL A 69 8.59 7.10 2.68
C VAL A 69 7.26 6.97 3.43
N LEU A 70 6.57 8.09 3.68
CA LEU A 70 5.37 8.14 4.52
C LEU A 70 4.06 7.92 3.74
N GLY A 71 4.15 7.83 2.41
CA GLY A 71 2.99 7.62 1.54
C GLY A 71 3.17 6.38 0.67
N THR A 72 3.63 6.60 -0.55
CA THR A 72 3.60 5.56 -1.60
C THR A 72 4.37 4.29 -1.24
N SER A 73 5.59 4.39 -0.67
CA SER A 73 6.43 3.24 -0.36
C SER A 73 5.77 2.28 0.65
N ILE A 74 5.29 2.82 1.78
CA ILE A 74 4.68 2.00 2.84
C ILE A 74 3.33 1.42 2.39
N ASN A 75 2.51 2.21 1.69
CA ASN A 75 1.21 1.75 1.16
C ASN A 75 1.39 0.62 0.13
N THR A 76 2.35 0.75 -0.79
CA THR A 76 2.68 -0.31 -1.75
C THR A 76 3.22 -1.55 -1.03
N THR A 77 4.07 -1.36 0.00
CA THR A 77 4.61 -2.48 0.79
C THR A 77 3.49 -3.28 1.45
N PHE A 78 2.57 -2.61 2.13
CA PHE A 78 1.44 -3.28 2.76
C PHE A 78 0.53 -3.97 1.73
N GLY A 79 0.19 -3.29 0.64
CA GLY A 79 -0.62 -3.87 -0.44
C GLY A 79 0.01 -5.12 -1.07
N ASN A 80 1.31 -5.08 -1.36
CA ASN A 80 2.03 -6.22 -1.94
C ASN A 80 2.12 -7.42 -0.99
N LYS A 81 2.12 -7.18 0.32
CA LYS A 81 2.19 -8.24 1.34
C LYS A 81 0.82 -8.71 1.80
N LEU A 82 -0.28 -8.21 1.24
CA LEU A 82 -1.63 -8.51 1.68
C LEU A 82 -1.98 -10.00 1.57
N GLN A 83 -1.55 -10.68 0.50
CA GLN A 83 -1.77 -12.12 0.37
C GLN A 83 -1.04 -12.91 1.46
N LYS A 84 0.21 -12.50 1.77
CA LYS A 84 0.99 -13.09 2.88
C LYS A 84 0.35 -12.79 4.24
N PHE A 85 -0.21 -11.59 4.41
CA PHE A 85 -0.99 -11.24 5.59
C PHE A 85 -2.17 -12.20 5.76
N CYS A 86 -2.94 -12.45 4.70
CA CYS A 86 -4.04 -13.42 4.75
C CYS A 86 -3.55 -14.83 5.14
N SER A 87 -2.44 -15.31 4.58
CA SER A 87 -1.95 -16.66 4.90
C SER A 87 -1.37 -16.79 6.30
N GLU A 88 -0.69 -15.78 6.84
CA GLU A 88 -0.01 -15.87 8.14
C GLU A 88 -0.90 -15.39 9.29
N VAL A 89 -1.62 -14.29 9.09
CA VAL A 89 -2.45 -13.67 10.13
C VAL A 89 -3.86 -14.25 10.14
N LEU A 90 -4.40 -14.59 8.96
CA LEU A 90 -5.73 -15.18 8.80
C LEU A 90 -5.66 -16.67 8.43
N GLU A 91 -4.58 -17.37 8.76
CA GLU A 91 -4.28 -18.76 8.32
C GLU A 91 -5.47 -19.72 8.37
N GLY A 92 -6.26 -19.71 9.45
CA GLY A 92 -7.44 -20.57 9.61
C GLY A 92 -8.62 -20.25 8.67
N PHE A 93 -8.49 -19.20 7.86
CA PHE A 93 -9.47 -18.76 6.88
C PHE A 93 -8.94 -18.86 5.44
N ALA A 94 -7.69 -19.29 5.21
CA ALA A 94 -7.15 -19.36 3.84
C ALA A 94 -8.02 -20.24 2.94
N SER A 95 -8.35 -19.75 1.73
CA SER A 95 -9.16 -20.50 0.77
C SER A 95 -8.29 -21.36 -0.14
N THR A 96 -8.77 -22.56 -0.46
CA THR A 96 -8.21 -23.40 -1.54
C THR A 96 -8.86 -23.11 -2.89
N THR A 97 -9.85 -22.22 -2.94
CA THR A 97 -10.61 -21.89 -4.14
C THR A 97 -9.86 -20.84 -4.95
N SER A 98 -9.55 -21.15 -6.21
CA SER A 98 -8.82 -20.21 -7.08
C SER A 98 -9.53 -18.85 -7.19
N GLY A 99 -8.77 -17.79 -6.98
CA GLY A 99 -9.26 -16.41 -7.02
C GLY A 99 -9.95 -15.90 -5.75
N ILE A 100 -10.01 -16.73 -4.70
CA ILE A 100 -10.52 -16.39 -3.37
C ILE A 100 -9.34 -16.39 -2.39
N ASP A 101 -9.23 -15.35 -1.57
CA ASP A 101 -8.15 -15.23 -0.60
C ASP A 101 -8.52 -15.96 0.71
N ILE A 102 -9.73 -15.73 1.21
CA ILE A 102 -10.21 -16.34 2.46
C ILE A 102 -11.64 -16.86 2.35
N GLU A 103 -11.94 -17.89 3.14
CA GLU A 103 -13.27 -18.41 3.41
C GLU A 103 -13.55 -18.43 4.90
N PHE A 104 -14.73 -17.96 5.30
CA PHE A 104 -15.11 -17.92 6.72
C PHE A 104 -16.62 -18.04 6.90
N ILE A 105 -17.05 -18.40 8.11
CA ILE A 105 -18.46 -18.30 8.50
C ILE A 105 -18.68 -16.90 9.05
N ASP A 106 -19.50 -16.11 8.37
CA ASP A 106 -19.88 -14.77 8.81
C ASP A 106 -20.58 -14.86 10.17
N LYS A 107 -20.05 -14.17 11.16
CA LYS A 107 -20.53 -14.20 12.55
C LYS A 107 -21.84 -13.43 12.75
N VAL A 108 -22.30 -12.69 11.74
CA VAL A 108 -23.56 -11.96 11.74
C VAL A 108 -24.68 -12.78 11.11
N ASP A 109 -24.46 -13.36 9.92
CA ASP A 109 -25.52 -14.09 9.18
C ASP A 109 -25.39 -15.63 9.18
N GLY A 110 -24.28 -16.16 9.70
CA GLY A 110 -24.03 -17.61 9.83
C GLY A 110 -23.72 -18.32 8.52
N ARG A 111 -23.57 -17.60 7.40
CA ARG A 111 -23.30 -18.19 6.08
C ARG A 111 -21.80 -18.24 5.80
N ARG A 112 -21.39 -19.23 5.01
CA ARG A 112 -20.02 -19.29 4.46
C ARG A 112 -19.83 -18.17 3.44
N LYS A 113 -18.76 -17.40 3.58
CA LYS A 113 -18.32 -16.36 2.67
C LYS A 113 -17.07 -16.79 1.92
N TYR A 114 -17.02 -16.49 0.64
CA TYR A 114 -15.86 -16.60 -0.23
C TYR A 114 -15.41 -15.18 -0.54
N CYS A 115 -14.27 -14.81 0.02
CA CYS A 115 -13.87 -13.42 0.09
C CYS A 115 -12.58 -13.18 -0.70
N GLN A 116 -12.65 -12.23 -1.62
CA GLN A 116 -11.45 -11.63 -2.19
C GLN A 116 -11.08 -10.39 -1.37
N ILE A 117 -9.81 -10.27 -0.99
CA ILE A 117 -9.31 -9.28 -0.06
C ILE A 117 -8.56 -8.17 -0.79
N LYS A 118 -8.79 -6.93 -0.38
CA LYS A 118 -8.06 -5.75 -0.83
C LYS A 118 -7.71 -4.87 0.37
N ALA A 119 -6.59 -4.17 0.29
CA ALA A 119 -6.08 -3.43 1.44
C ALA A 119 -6.99 -2.24 1.77
N GLY A 120 -7.37 -1.44 0.76
CA GLY A 120 -8.05 -0.17 0.99
C GLY A 120 -9.01 0.26 -0.12
N PRO A 121 -9.75 1.36 0.10
CA PRO A 121 -10.93 1.74 -0.70
C PRO A 121 -10.62 2.23 -2.11
N ASN A 122 -9.33 2.48 -2.42
CA ASN A 122 -8.86 2.98 -3.71
C ASN A 122 -7.76 2.09 -4.30
N THR A 123 -7.75 0.79 -3.96
CA THR A 123 -6.66 -0.14 -4.31
C THR A 123 -6.93 -1.00 -5.55
N ILE A 124 -8.04 -0.77 -6.26
CA ILE A 124 -8.38 -1.49 -7.49
C ILE A 124 -8.61 -0.53 -8.65
N ASN A 125 -8.37 -1.04 -9.86
CA ASN A 125 -8.65 -0.36 -11.12
C ASN A 125 -9.79 -1.05 -11.90
N LYS A 126 -9.98 -0.67 -13.17
CA LYS A 126 -11.00 -1.26 -14.05
C LYS A 126 -10.76 -2.76 -14.32
N ASP A 127 -9.53 -3.18 -14.51
CA ASP A 127 -9.18 -4.56 -14.85
C ASP A 127 -9.33 -5.48 -13.63
N ASP A 128 -9.05 -4.96 -12.43
CA ASP A 128 -9.37 -5.65 -11.18
C ASP A 128 -10.85 -5.98 -11.06
N VAL A 129 -11.76 -5.06 -11.45
CA VAL A 129 -13.21 -5.29 -11.38
C VAL A 129 -13.61 -6.51 -12.20
N GLU A 130 -13.12 -6.60 -13.44
CA GLU A 130 -13.42 -7.74 -14.32
C GLU A 130 -12.79 -9.03 -13.79
N THR A 131 -11.58 -8.95 -13.23
CA THR A 131 -10.88 -10.10 -12.64
C THR A 131 -11.65 -10.67 -11.44
N ILE A 132 -12.06 -9.80 -10.51
CA ILE A 132 -12.84 -10.17 -9.31
C ILE A 132 -14.14 -10.85 -9.71
N LYS A 133 -14.89 -10.26 -10.66
CA LYS A 133 -16.14 -10.84 -11.17
C LYS A 133 -15.91 -12.19 -11.85
N GLY A 134 -14.81 -12.33 -12.61
CA GLY A 134 -14.43 -13.59 -13.23
C GLY A 134 -14.13 -14.70 -12.21
N HIS A 135 -13.44 -14.38 -11.12
CA HIS A 135 -13.21 -15.31 -10.02
C HIS A 135 -14.54 -15.76 -9.39
N PHE A 136 -15.42 -14.82 -9.04
CA PHE A 136 -16.73 -15.13 -8.46
C PHE A 136 -17.62 -15.96 -9.39
N ALA A 137 -17.62 -15.65 -10.69
CA ALA A 137 -18.33 -16.47 -11.68
C ALA A 137 -17.80 -17.91 -11.72
N SER A 138 -16.48 -18.09 -11.62
CA SER A 138 -15.84 -19.40 -11.58
C SER A 138 -16.23 -20.20 -10.34
N VAL A 139 -16.24 -19.57 -9.16
CA VAL A 139 -16.71 -20.19 -7.91
C VAL A 139 -18.16 -20.63 -8.02
N LYS A 140 -19.03 -19.77 -8.55
CA LYS A 140 -20.45 -20.07 -8.74
C LYS A 140 -20.67 -21.27 -9.68
N ASN A 141 -19.88 -21.35 -10.76
CA ASN A 141 -19.92 -22.46 -11.69
C ASN A 141 -19.48 -23.78 -11.03
N LEU A 142 -18.39 -23.74 -10.27
CA LEU A 142 -17.91 -24.91 -9.53
C LEU A 142 -18.93 -25.39 -8.49
N ALA A 143 -19.56 -24.46 -7.77
CA ALA A 143 -20.59 -24.78 -6.78
C ALA A 143 -21.80 -25.48 -7.42
N ARG A 144 -22.24 -25.02 -8.58
CA ARG A 144 -23.33 -25.66 -9.34
C ARG A 144 -22.98 -27.10 -9.74
N THR A 145 -21.73 -27.35 -10.18
CA THR A 145 -21.27 -28.70 -10.53
C THR A 145 -21.25 -29.65 -9.33
N ASN A 146 -20.99 -29.12 -8.14
CA ASN A 146 -20.89 -29.90 -6.90
C ASN A 146 -22.16 -29.85 -6.02
N ASN A 147 -23.29 -29.34 -6.54
CA ASN A 147 -24.53 -29.13 -5.79
C ASN A 147 -24.37 -28.35 -4.47
N LEU A 148 -23.41 -27.42 -4.42
CA LEU A 148 -23.22 -26.52 -3.28
C LEU A 148 -24.16 -25.32 -3.39
N ASN A 149 -24.88 -25.01 -2.31
CA ASN A 149 -25.76 -23.85 -2.25
C ASN A 149 -24.96 -22.59 -1.90
N ILE A 150 -24.49 -21.87 -2.93
CA ILE A 150 -23.86 -20.56 -2.80
C ILE A 150 -24.84 -19.48 -3.23
N GLY A 151 -25.18 -18.59 -2.29
CA GLY A 151 -25.97 -17.40 -2.55
C GLY A 151 -25.12 -16.27 -3.14
N PHE A 152 -25.80 -15.29 -3.73
CA PHE A 152 -25.13 -14.10 -4.30
C PHE A 152 -24.32 -13.31 -3.26
N ASN A 153 -24.87 -13.19 -2.05
CA ASN A 153 -24.27 -12.47 -0.93
C ASN A 153 -23.20 -13.29 -0.17
N ASP A 154 -22.83 -14.48 -0.69
CA ASP A 154 -21.76 -15.29 -0.15
C ASP A 154 -20.43 -15.05 -0.86
N LEU A 155 -20.44 -14.45 -2.05
CA LEU A 155 -19.24 -14.01 -2.77
C LEU A 155 -19.05 -12.52 -2.48
N ILE A 156 -18.00 -12.18 -1.72
CA ILE A 156 -17.82 -10.83 -1.19
C ILE A 156 -16.42 -10.29 -1.47
N VAL A 157 -16.30 -8.97 -1.48
CA VAL A 157 -15.00 -8.29 -1.43
C VAL A 157 -14.82 -7.70 -0.03
N GLY A 158 -13.75 -8.11 0.65
CA GLY A 158 -13.34 -7.54 1.93
C GLY A 158 -12.29 -6.45 1.73
N VAL A 159 -12.52 -5.28 2.32
CA VAL A 159 -11.58 -4.15 2.29
C VAL A 159 -11.14 -3.84 3.73
N PHE A 160 -9.84 -3.95 4.02
CA PHE A 160 -9.36 -3.97 5.41
C PHE A 160 -9.56 -2.65 6.18
N TYR A 161 -9.45 -1.50 5.54
CA TYR A 161 -9.59 -0.19 6.18
C TYR A 161 -10.41 0.79 5.33
N GLY A 162 -10.88 1.86 5.97
CA GLY A 162 -11.70 2.91 5.37
C GLY A 162 -13.18 2.78 5.73
N THR A 163 -13.98 3.64 5.09
CA THR A 163 -15.44 3.73 5.27
C THR A 163 -16.16 3.54 3.93
N PRO A 164 -17.47 3.20 3.92
CA PRO A 164 -18.24 3.06 2.69
C PRO A 164 -18.18 4.30 1.76
N GLU A 165 -18.06 5.49 2.34
CA GLU A 165 -17.96 6.76 1.61
C GLU A 165 -16.65 6.87 0.83
N ASP A 166 -15.57 6.29 1.35
CA ASP A 166 -14.24 6.29 0.74
C ASP A 166 -14.14 5.38 -0.49
N LEU A 167 -15.07 4.43 -0.65
CA LEU A 167 -15.04 3.43 -1.72
C LEU A 167 -15.04 4.10 -3.09
N SER A 168 -14.03 3.76 -3.89
CA SER A 168 -13.91 4.19 -5.27
C SER A 168 -15.11 3.76 -6.12
N GLY A 169 -15.28 4.42 -7.27
CA GLY A 169 -16.30 4.03 -8.26
C GLY A 169 -16.18 2.58 -8.71
N HIS A 170 -14.97 2.00 -8.69
CA HIS A 170 -14.73 0.60 -9.03
C HIS A 170 -15.38 -0.36 -8.03
N TYR A 171 -15.20 -0.13 -6.72
CA TYR A 171 -15.87 -0.92 -5.70
C TYR A 171 -17.38 -0.72 -5.72
N LYS A 172 -17.86 0.50 -5.91
CA LYS A 172 -19.30 0.78 -6.03
C LYS A 172 -19.94 -0.03 -7.18
N LYS A 173 -19.20 -0.22 -8.28
CA LYS A 173 -19.63 -1.05 -9.41
C LYS A 173 -19.66 -2.55 -9.07
N ILE A 174 -18.70 -3.04 -8.29
CA ILE A 174 -18.74 -4.42 -7.76
C ILE A 174 -19.92 -4.57 -6.81
N ASN A 175 -20.16 -3.61 -5.92
CA ASN A 175 -21.19 -3.65 -4.88
C ASN A 175 -22.63 -3.72 -5.42
N GLN A 176 -22.84 -3.40 -6.71
CA GLN A 176 -24.11 -3.64 -7.40
C GLN A 176 -24.42 -5.14 -7.55
N GLU A 177 -23.38 -5.98 -7.56
CA GLU A 177 -23.47 -7.42 -7.83
C GLU A 177 -22.86 -8.30 -6.73
N HIS A 178 -21.91 -7.80 -5.95
CA HIS A 178 -21.26 -8.59 -4.91
C HIS A 178 -20.97 -7.69 -3.74
N PRO A 179 -21.43 -8.02 -2.52
CA PRO A 179 -21.24 -7.17 -1.36
C PRO A 179 -19.77 -6.79 -1.18
N VAL A 180 -19.51 -5.49 -1.05
CA VAL A 180 -18.22 -4.95 -0.66
C VAL A 180 -18.33 -4.54 0.81
N ILE A 181 -17.57 -5.25 1.65
CA ILE A 181 -17.58 -5.06 3.10
C ILE A 181 -16.25 -4.43 3.50
N ILE A 182 -16.29 -3.29 4.20
CA ILE A 182 -15.12 -2.45 4.43
C ILE A 182 -14.90 -2.14 5.92
N GLY A 183 -13.62 -2.07 6.31
CA GLY A 183 -13.18 -1.55 7.59
C GLY A 183 -13.78 -2.34 8.76
N ALA A 184 -14.26 -1.61 9.77
CA ALA A 184 -14.79 -2.21 10.99
C ALA A 184 -15.87 -3.27 10.75
N GLU A 185 -16.73 -3.09 9.74
CA GLU A 185 -17.80 -4.05 9.41
C GLU A 185 -17.23 -5.38 8.89
N PHE A 186 -16.18 -5.34 8.06
CA PHE A 186 -15.54 -6.57 7.57
C PHE A 186 -14.97 -7.39 8.74
N TRP A 187 -14.24 -6.72 9.62
CA TRP A 187 -13.63 -7.34 10.78
C TRP A 187 -14.68 -7.84 11.79
N TYR A 188 -15.77 -7.11 11.98
CA TYR A 188 -16.88 -7.55 12.81
C TYR A 188 -17.54 -8.83 12.26
N ARG A 189 -17.77 -8.92 10.95
CA ARG A 189 -18.32 -10.14 10.33
C ARG A 189 -17.38 -11.33 10.41
N LEU A 190 -16.07 -11.09 10.29
CA LEU A 190 -15.06 -12.14 10.39
C LEU A 190 -14.96 -12.69 11.82
N THR A 191 -14.97 -11.81 12.82
CA THR A 191 -14.59 -12.14 14.20
C THR A 191 -15.76 -12.24 15.18
N GLY A 192 -16.89 -11.61 14.85
CA GLY A 192 -18.07 -11.48 15.72
C GLY A 192 -17.91 -10.40 16.80
N GLU A 193 -16.79 -9.66 16.79
CA GLU A 193 -16.45 -8.70 17.83
C GLU A 193 -16.43 -7.27 17.26
N LYS A 194 -17.33 -6.42 17.75
CA LYS A 194 -17.53 -5.05 17.23
C LYS A 194 -16.29 -4.17 17.37
N ASP A 195 -15.53 -4.35 18.47
CA ASP A 195 -14.33 -3.57 18.76
C ASP A 195 -13.06 -4.18 18.16
N PHE A 196 -13.15 -5.30 17.43
CA PHE A 196 -11.98 -6.02 16.94
C PHE A 196 -11.09 -5.15 16.04
N TYR A 197 -11.69 -4.38 15.15
CA TYR A 197 -10.95 -3.50 14.25
C TYR A 197 -10.08 -2.50 15.03
N ARG A 198 -10.64 -1.90 16.08
CA ARG A 198 -9.90 -0.99 16.96
C ARG A 198 -8.78 -1.70 17.70
N LYS A 199 -9.05 -2.87 18.28
CA LYS A 199 -8.02 -3.69 18.94
C LYS A 199 -6.86 -4.02 18.00
N LEU A 200 -7.17 -4.39 16.75
CA LEU A 200 -6.17 -4.70 15.73
C LEU A 200 -5.34 -3.47 15.37
N THR A 201 -5.97 -2.31 15.14
CA THR A 201 -5.23 -1.07 14.81
C THR A 201 -4.40 -0.56 15.99
N ASP A 202 -4.92 -0.64 17.22
CA ASP A 202 -4.20 -0.24 18.44
C ASP A 202 -2.95 -1.12 18.62
N ALA A 203 -3.09 -2.44 18.46
CA ALA A 203 -1.97 -3.38 18.54
C ALA A 203 -0.89 -3.13 17.47
N ILE A 204 -1.29 -2.77 16.25
CA ILE A 204 -0.33 -2.36 15.20
C ILE A 204 0.34 -1.03 15.58
N GLY A 205 -0.40 -0.11 16.20
CA GLY A 205 0.13 1.15 16.74
C GLY A 205 1.19 0.93 17.83
N ASP A 206 0.97 -0.04 18.72
CA ASP A 206 1.95 -0.43 19.74
C ASP A 206 3.25 -0.91 19.09
N VAL A 207 3.16 -1.76 18.06
CA VAL A 207 4.34 -2.21 17.30
C VAL A 207 5.03 -1.03 16.62
N ALA A 208 4.28 -0.10 16.04
CA ALA A 208 4.87 1.08 15.39
C ALA A 208 5.66 1.95 16.38
N SER A 209 5.26 2.00 17.66
CA SER A 209 5.98 2.74 18.70
C SER A 209 7.34 2.14 19.08
N GLU A 210 7.61 0.89 18.68
CA GLU A 210 8.90 0.22 18.88
C GLU A 210 9.99 0.70 17.90
N TYR A 211 9.63 1.45 16.86
CA TYR A 211 10.53 1.81 15.76
C TYR A 211 10.65 3.33 15.58
N ASP A 212 11.90 3.83 15.66
CA ASP A 212 12.25 5.19 15.29
C ASP A 212 13.04 5.21 13.97
N GLY A 213 12.40 5.71 12.91
CA GLY A 213 13.02 5.87 11.59
C GLY A 213 13.65 7.23 11.34
N SER A 214 13.66 8.14 12.30
CA SER A 214 14.05 9.55 12.11
C SER A 214 15.50 9.70 11.65
N GLU A 215 16.44 9.01 12.30
CA GLU A 215 17.87 9.03 11.93
C GLU A 215 18.11 8.44 10.54
N LEU A 216 17.41 7.35 10.20
CA LEU A 216 17.49 6.72 8.89
C LEU A 216 17.01 7.68 7.79
N ILE A 217 15.86 8.33 8.00
CA ILE A 217 15.30 9.29 7.05
C ILE A 217 16.25 10.48 6.87
N GLU A 218 16.80 11.01 7.96
CA GLU A 218 17.75 12.13 7.89
C GLU A 218 19.05 11.73 7.17
N LYS A 219 19.57 10.52 7.40
CA LYS A 219 20.73 9.98 6.67
C LYS A 219 20.44 9.90 5.17
N VAL A 220 19.27 9.39 4.79
CA VAL A 220 18.84 9.28 3.38
C VAL A 220 18.69 10.66 2.75
N ILE A 221 18.08 11.62 3.44
CA ILE A 221 17.95 13.02 3.00
C ILE A 221 19.33 13.63 2.75
N ASN A 222 20.26 13.47 3.68
CA ASN A 222 21.61 14.03 3.54
C ASN A 222 22.40 13.36 2.40
N SER A 223 22.21 12.06 2.18
CA SER A 223 22.81 11.36 1.03
C SER A 223 22.23 11.84 -0.29
N LEU A 224 20.90 11.97 -0.39
CA LEU A 224 20.23 12.44 -1.60
C LEU A 224 20.56 13.91 -1.89
N ALA A 225 20.72 14.74 -0.87
CA ALA A 225 21.11 16.15 -1.03
C ALA A 225 22.48 16.28 -1.72
N LYS A 226 23.45 15.42 -1.36
CA LYS A 226 24.77 15.39 -2.02
C LYS A 226 24.65 14.97 -3.49
N ASP A 227 23.88 13.93 -3.78
CA ASP A 227 23.62 13.48 -5.16
C ASP A 227 22.94 14.57 -6.02
N ILE A 228 22.02 15.35 -5.41
CA ILE A 228 21.38 16.51 -6.06
C ILE A 228 22.41 17.60 -6.38
N GLU A 229 23.26 17.94 -5.42
CA GLU A 229 24.30 18.96 -5.57
C GLU A 229 25.26 18.60 -6.72
N GLU A 230 25.80 17.38 -6.71
CA GLU A 230 26.68 16.86 -7.77
C GLU A 230 25.98 16.89 -9.14
N THR A 231 24.71 16.49 -9.20
CA THR A 231 23.93 16.51 -10.44
C THR A 231 23.72 17.92 -10.98
N ILE A 232 23.51 18.91 -10.10
CA ILE A 232 23.37 20.32 -10.50
C ILE A 232 24.69 20.86 -11.02
N GLU A 233 25.81 20.58 -10.35
CA GLU A 233 27.15 21.02 -10.77
C GLU A 233 27.53 20.44 -12.13
N LEU A 234 27.31 19.15 -12.35
CA LEU A 234 27.58 18.48 -13.63
C LEU A 234 26.76 19.10 -14.78
N LYS A 235 25.50 19.48 -14.53
CA LYS A 235 24.66 20.15 -15.53
C LYS A 235 25.15 21.57 -15.85
N LYS A 236 25.61 22.32 -14.85
CA LYS A 236 26.20 23.65 -15.06
C LYS A 236 27.46 23.57 -15.92
N LEU A 237 28.41 22.71 -15.54
CA LEU A 237 29.65 22.46 -16.30
C LEU A 237 29.39 22.02 -17.74
N GLY A 238 28.40 21.14 -17.95
CA GLY A 238 28.00 20.70 -19.28
C GLY A 238 27.41 21.82 -20.14
N THR A 239 26.67 22.75 -19.53
CA THR A 239 26.07 23.90 -20.22
C THR A 239 27.13 24.92 -20.60
N GLU A 240 28.04 25.26 -19.68
CA GLU A 240 29.17 26.16 -19.92
C GLU A 240 30.08 25.66 -21.04
N LYS A 241 30.40 24.34 -21.05
CA LYS A 241 31.20 23.73 -22.12
C LYS A 241 30.53 23.81 -23.49
N LYS A 242 29.20 23.62 -23.55
CA LYS A 242 28.44 23.77 -24.80
C LYS A 242 28.47 25.21 -25.31
N MET A 243 28.23 26.18 -24.45
CA MET A 243 28.29 27.60 -24.82
C MET A 243 29.69 28.00 -25.32
N ALA A 244 30.76 27.57 -24.66
CA ALA A 244 32.12 27.86 -25.07
C ALA A 244 32.53 27.19 -26.39
N ALA A 245 31.97 26.01 -26.71
CA ALA A 245 32.19 25.35 -27.99
C ALA A 245 31.47 26.09 -29.14
N GLU A 246 30.22 26.50 -28.93
CA GLU A 246 29.43 27.28 -29.89
C GLU A 246 30.05 28.66 -30.18
N GLU A 247 30.64 29.32 -29.18
CA GLU A 247 31.39 30.56 -29.38
C GLU A 247 32.65 30.33 -30.22
N LYS A 248 33.45 29.30 -29.93
CA LYS A 248 34.67 28.99 -30.71
C LYS A 248 34.37 28.64 -32.18
N GLU A 249 33.20 28.08 -32.45
CA GLU A 249 32.76 27.75 -33.81
C GLU A 249 32.28 28.99 -34.58
N LYS A 250 31.71 30.00 -33.90
CA LYS A 250 31.37 31.30 -34.50
C LYS A 250 32.56 32.15 -34.95
N TYR A 251 33.74 31.94 -34.37
CA TYR A 251 34.96 32.71 -34.68
C TYR A 251 36.01 31.96 -35.50
N LYS A 252 35.71 30.73 -35.96
CA LYS A 252 36.49 30.06 -37.02
C LYS A 252 36.04 30.59 -38.38
N ILE A 253 36.60 31.74 -38.78
CA ILE A 253 36.66 32.21 -40.17
C ILE A 253 38.05 31.88 -40.71
#